data_AF-A0A1I0MFG5-F1
#
_entry.id   AF-A0A1I0MFG5-F1
#
_cell.length_a   1.000
_cell.length_b   1.000
_cell.length_c   1.000
_cell.angle_alpha   90.00
_cell.angle_beta   90.00
_cell.angle_gamma   90.00
#
_symmetry.space_group_name_H-M   'P 1'
#
loop_
_entity.id
_entity.type
_entity.pdbx_description
1 polymer ?
#
loop_
_entity_poly.entity_id
_entity_poly.type
_entity_poly.pdbx_seq_one_letter_code
_entity_poly.pdbx_strand_id
1 'polypeptide(L)'
;MSDLDDTDRRILELLATDARRPYSDIADDVDLSPPAVSDRVAKLREAGVLRRFTVDLDRARLRDGTQVLVEFAVRPGREAEVQAAVEGEDAVEHVFVTAAGDVVCSARLPVADVSAWVADAVALDAVDDYDVTAVASSSWQPTVGGVDLALACDECGNTVTSEGETATIDGDRHHFCCGSCRSQFVDRYERLDADA
;
A
#
# COMPACT_ATOMS: atom_id res chain seq x y z
N MET A 1 10.07 -10.60 12.24
CA MET A 1 10.95 -9.78 11.38
C MET A 1 11.18 -8.51 12.13
N SER A 2 12.45 -8.20 12.23
CA SER A 2 13.00 -7.45 13.33
C SER A 2 13.84 -6.37 12.65
N ASP A 3 13.22 -5.23 12.35
CA ASP A 3 13.69 -4.23 11.39
C ASP A 3 13.99 -4.81 9.97
N LEU A 4 13.91 -3.96 8.93
CA LEU A 4 14.53 -4.30 7.65
C LEU A 4 16.02 -4.20 7.90
N ASP A 5 16.73 -5.33 7.83
CA ASP A 5 18.19 -5.24 7.77
C ASP A 5 18.62 -4.70 6.39
N ASP A 6 19.87 -4.27 6.27
CA ASP A 6 20.41 -3.76 5.01
C ASP A 6 20.30 -4.77 3.86
N THR A 7 20.27 -6.08 4.18
CA THR A 7 20.09 -7.13 3.17
C THR A 7 18.67 -7.11 2.62
N ASP A 8 17.66 -7.04 3.48
CA ASP A 8 16.26 -6.93 3.07
C ASP A 8 16.02 -5.66 2.24
N ARG A 9 16.61 -4.52 2.65
CA ARG A 9 16.57 -3.27 1.87
C ARG A 9 17.18 -3.46 0.48
N ARG A 10 18.35 -4.08 0.40
CA ARG A 10 19.03 -4.34 -0.88
C ARG A 10 18.22 -5.28 -1.76
N ILE A 11 17.61 -6.33 -1.21
CA ILE A 11 16.70 -7.22 -1.93
C ILE A 11 15.53 -6.42 -2.53
N LEU A 12 14.90 -5.55 -1.74
CA LEU A 12 13.80 -4.70 -2.21
C LEU A 12 14.24 -3.74 -3.32
N GLU A 13 15.41 -3.12 -3.23
CA GLU A 13 15.95 -2.25 -4.29
C GLU A 13 16.14 -2.99 -5.62
N LEU A 14 16.68 -4.21 -5.55
CA LEU A 14 16.92 -5.05 -6.72
C LEU A 14 15.59 -5.47 -7.37
N LEU A 15 14.61 -5.86 -6.56
CA LEU A 15 13.26 -6.24 -7.01
C LEU A 15 12.43 -5.04 -7.49
N ALA A 16 12.59 -3.86 -6.89
CA ALA A 16 11.94 -2.62 -7.33
C ALA A 16 12.44 -2.21 -8.73
N THR A 17 13.71 -2.49 -9.03
CA THR A 17 14.29 -2.25 -10.35
C THR A 17 13.84 -3.31 -11.37
N ASP A 18 13.89 -4.59 -10.99
CA ASP A 18 13.43 -5.70 -11.82
C ASP A 18 12.87 -6.84 -10.96
N ALA A 19 11.55 -6.88 -10.87
CA ALA A 19 10.81 -7.90 -10.12
C ALA A 19 11.01 -9.32 -10.68
N ARG A 20 11.52 -9.48 -11.91
CA ARG A 20 11.78 -10.78 -12.53
C ARG A 20 13.22 -11.25 -12.32
N ARG A 21 14.05 -10.47 -11.61
CA ARG A 21 15.44 -10.83 -11.34
C ARG A 21 15.50 -12.20 -10.65
N PRO A 22 16.30 -13.16 -11.16
CA PRO A 22 16.47 -14.45 -10.52
C PRO A 22 16.99 -14.29 -9.09
N TYR A 23 16.49 -15.11 -8.17
CA TYR A 23 16.98 -15.10 -6.79
C TYR A 23 18.45 -15.52 -6.68
N SER A 24 18.99 -16.23 -7.67
CA SER A 24 20.45 -16.47 -7.77
C SER A 24 21.23 -15.18 -7.91
N ASP A 25 20.77 -14.29 -8.79
CA ASP A 25 21.48 -13.06 -9.10
C ASP A 25 21.36 -12.09 -7.93
N ILE A 26 20.20 -12.07 -7.26
CA ILE A 26 20.02 -11.32 -6.00
C ILE A 26 20.92 -11.90 -4.91
N ALA A 27 21.00 -13.22 -4.79
CA ALA A 27 21.83 -13.90 -3.79
C ALA A 27 23.32 -13.57 -3.94
N ASP A 28 23.81 -13.49 -5.18
CA ASP A 28 25.17 -13.05 -5.49
C ASP A 28 25.40 -11.56 -5.10
N ASP A 29 24.39 -10.70 -5.28
CA ASP A 29 24.45 -9.26 -4.93
C ASP A 29 24.45 -9.01 -3.41
N VAL A 30 23.89 -9.92 -2.61
CA VAL A 30 23.68 -9.75 -1.15
C VAL A 30 24.42 -10.78 -0.28
N ASP A 31 25.35 -11.52 -0.86
CA ASP A 31 26.16 -12.55 -0.17
C ASP A 31 25.32 -13.61 0.59
N LEU A 32 24.22 -14.06 -0.03
CA LEU A 32 23.33 -15.10 0.51
C LEU A 32 23.24 -16.31 -0.42
N SER A 33 22.54 -17.36 0.02
CA SER A 33 22.12 -18.44 -0.86
C SER A 33 20.76 -18.10 -1.52
N PRO A 34 20.45 -18.64 -2.71
CA PRO A 34 19.16 -18.41 -3.35
C PRO A 34 17.95 -18.82 -2.48
N PRO A 35 17.98 -19.94 -1.71
CA PRO A 35 16.93 -20.25 -0.74
C PRO A 35 16.79 -19.20 0.36
N ALA A 36 17.90 -18.65 0.87
CA ALA A 36 17.84 -17.61 1.90
C ALA A 36 17.20 -16.32 1.38
N VAL A 37 17.47 -15.91 0.14
CA VAL A 37 16.77 -14.79 -0.53
C VAL A 37 15.28 -15.10 -0.68
N SER A 38 14.93 -16.32 -1.11
CA SER A 38 13.53 -16.75 -1.23
C SER A 38 12.77 -16.61 0.09
N ASP A 39 13.37 -17.08 1.19
CA ASP A 39 12.78 -17.00 2.53
C ASP A 39 12.60 -15.55 2.99
N ARG A 40 13.56 -14.67 2.69
CA ARG A 40 13.51 -13.24 2.99
C ARG A 40 12.37 -12.56 2.24
N VAL A 41 12.25 -12.79 0.93
CA VAL A 41 11.16 -12.26 0.11
C VAL A 41 9.80 -12.75 0.60
N ALA A 42 9.67 -14.03 0.97
CA ALA A 42 8.44 -14.57 1.55
C ALA A 42 8.07 -13.85 2.84
N LYS A 43 9.03 -13.67 3.76
CA LYS A 43 8.80 -12.96 5.02
C LYS A 43 8.42 -11.49 4.81
N LEU A 44 9.00 -10.80 3.82
CA LEU A 44 8.65 -9.43 3.44
C LEU A 44 7.22 -9.32 2.89
N ARG A 45 6.76 -10.33 2.16
CA ARG A 45 5.37 -10.43 1.69
C ARG A 45 4.40 -10.65 2.83
N GLU A 46 4.71 -11.60 3.70
CA GLU A 46 3.93 -11.87 4.92
C GLU A 46 3.91 -10.67 5.87
N ALA A 47 4.92 -9.79 5.84
CA ALA A 47 4.95 -8.55 6.62
C ALA A 47 4.10 -7.42 6.00
N GLY A 48 3.54 -7.61 4.80
CA GLY A 48 2.88 -6.54 4.05
C GLY A 48 3.82 -5.49 3.44
N VAL A 49 5.14 -5.63 3.63
CA VAL A 49 6.16 -4.73 3.07
C VAL A 49 6.20 -4.88 1.55
N LEU A 50 6.28 -6.13 1.07
CA LEU A 50 6.11 -6.46 -0.34
C LEU A 50 4.65 -6.85 -0.58
N ARG A 51 3.82 -5.86 -0.93
CA ARG A 51 2.38 -6.06 -1.14
C ARG A 51 2.06 -6.93 -2.35
N ARG A 52 2.76 -6.73 -3.47
CA ARG A 52 2.53 -7.46 -4.73
C ARG A 52 3.70 -7.32 -5.70
N PHE A 53 3.78 -8.24 -6.64
CA PHE A 53 4.53 -8.05 -7.89
C PHE A 53 3.57 -7.56 -8.96
N THR A 54 3.93 -6.48 -9.65
CA THR A 54 3.08 -5.84 -10.67
C THR A 54 3.92 -5.43 -11.87
N VAL A 55 3.25 -5.00 -12.93
CA VAL A 55 3.87 -4.39 -14.10
C VAL A 55 3.74 -2.87 -14.03
N ASP A 56 4.78 -2.18 -14.51
CA ASP A 56 4.75 -0.76 -14.82
C ASP A 56 4.34 -0.59 -16.29
N LEU A 57 3.25 0.12 -16.54
CA LEU A 57 2.69 0.31 -17.87
C LEU A 57 2.87 1.77 -18.29
N ASP A 58 3.53 1.99 -19.43
CA ASP A 58 3.50 3.28 -20.10
C ASP A 58 2.10 3.54 -20.68
N ARG A 59 1.23 4.10 -19.83
CA ARG A 59 -0.15 4.43 -20.16
C ARG A 59 -0.25 5.43 -21.31
N ALA A 60 0.77 6.26 -21.56
CA ALA A 60 0.76 7.18 -22.71
C ALA A 60 0.79 6.46 -24.05
N ARG A 61 1.25 5.20 -24.08
CA ARG A 61 1.21 4.32 -25.26
C ARG A 61 -0.06 3.49 -25.38
N LEU A 62 -0.88 3.46 -24.34
CA LEU A 62 -2.18 2.81 -24.34
C LEU A 62 -3.24 3.84 -24.73
N ARG A 63 -4.08 3.52 -25.72
CA ARG A 63 -5.13 4.44 -26.21
C ARG A 63 -6.31 4.46 -25.23
N ASP A 64 -6.14 5.17 -24.12
CA ASP A 64 -7.04 5.01 -22.97
C ASP A 64 -7.44 6.35 -22.33
N GLY A 65 -7.77 7.37 -23.13
CA GLY A 65 -8.19 8.69 -22.62
C GLY A 65 -7.05 9.64 -22.22
N THR A 66 -7.38 10.66 -21.42
CA THR A 66 -6.42 11.64 -20.85
C THR A 66 -6.28 11.34 -19.36
N GLN A 67 -5.05 11.38 -18.83
CA GLN A 67 -4.88 11.28 -17.39
C GLN A 67 -5.36 12.61 -16.75
N VAL A 68 -6.24 12.52 -15.78
CA VAL A 68 -6.76 13.64 -15.00
C VAL A 68 -6.54 13.37 -13.52
N LEU A 69 -6.25 14.42 -12.78
CA LEU A 69 -6.36 14.45 -11.33
C LEU A 69 -7.68 15.12 -10.99
N VAL A 70 -8.50 14.43 -10.20
CA VAL A 70 -9.75 14.98 -9.67
C VAL A 70 -9.60 15.10 -8.16
N GLU A 71 -9.78 16.32 -7.65
CA GLU A 71 -9.74 16.64 -6.24
C GLU A 71 -11.14 16.99 -5.78
N PHE A 72 -11.67 16.22 -4.84
CA PHE A 72 -12.99 16.39 -4.26
C PHE A 72 -12.84 17.09 -2.91
N ALA A 73 -13.47 18.26 -2.78
CA ALA A 73 -13.65 18.93 -1.49
C ALA A 73 -14.77 18.21 -0.73
N VAL A 74 -14.39 17.22 0.10
CA VAL A 74 -15.34 16.32 0.74
C VAL A 74 -15.91 16.93 2.02
N ARG A 75 -17.20 16.72 2.26
CA ARG A 75 -17.84 17.15 3.50
C ARG A 75 -17.29 16.33 4.69
N PRO A 76 -17.08 16.95 5.86
CA PRO A 76 -16.55 16.25 7.03
C PRO A 76 -17.33 14.98 7.38
N GLY A 77 -16.61 13.88 7.57
CA GLY A 77 -17.19 12.56 7.92
C GLY A 77 -17.73 11.77 6.73
N ARG A 78 -17.49 12.22 5.49
CA ARG A 78 -17.89 11.54 4.24
C ARG A 78 -16.69 11.05 3.41
N GLU A 79 -15.47 11.20 3.93
CA GLU A 79 -14.21 10.89 3.25
C GLU A 79 -14.16 9.42 2.82
N ALA A 80 -14.50 8.51 3.73
CA ALA A 80 -14.52 7.07 3.46
C ALA A 80 -15.56 6.65 2.41
N GLU A 81 -16.69 7.37 2.35
CA GLU A 81 -17.73 7.11 1.34
C GLU A 81 -17.26 7.53 -0.06
N VAL A 82 -16.72 8.74 -0.19
CA VAL A 82 -16.18 9.24 -1.46
C VAL A 82 -14.98 8.41 -1.90
N GLN A 83 -14.07 8.07 -0.97
CA GLN A 83 -12.93 7.20 -1.25
C GLN A 83 -13.39 5.85 -1.82
N ALA A 84 -14.29 5.15 -1.14
CA ALA A 84 -14.75 3.83 -1.57
C ALA A 84 -15.49 3.87 -2.92
N ALA A 85 -16.27 4.93 -3.16
CA ALA A 85 -16.96 5.14 -4.43
C ALA A 85 -15.98 5.27 -5.59
N VAL A 86 -14.92 6.08 -5.41
CA VAL A 86 -13.91 6.34 -6.45
C VAL A 86 -12.96 5.15 -6.63
N GLU A 87 -12.62 4.41 -5.57
CA GLU A 87 -11.80 3.19 -5.66
C GLU A 87 -12.46 2.05 -6.47
N GLY A 88 -13.79 2.07 -6.60
CA GLY A 88 -14.55 1.07 -7.37
C GLY A 88 -14.58 1.32 -8.88
N GLU A 89 -14.07 2.46 -9.34
CA GLU A 89 -14.17 2.88 -10.74
C GLU A 89 -12.99 2.38 -11.58
N ASP A 90 -13.28 1.68 -12.69
CA ASP A 90 -12.25 1.13 -13.60
C ASP A 90 -11.31 2.20 -14.18
N ALA A 91 -11.80 3.44 -14.30
CA ALA A 91 -11.02 4.57 -14.80
C ALA A 91 -9.96 5.06 -13.79
N VAL A 92 -10.05 4.67 -12.53
CA VAL A 92 -9.22 5.19 -11.43
C VAL A 92 -8.02 4.27 -11.16
N GLU A 93 -6.83 4.85 -11.08
CA GLU A 93 -5.58 4.12 -10.83
C GLU A 93 -5.05 4.33 -9.40
N HIS A 94 -5.28 5.52 -8.85
CA HIS A 94 -4.83 5.89 -7.52
C HIS A 94 -5.87 6.77 -6.83
N VAL A 95 -6.08 6.52 -5.54
CA VAL A 95 -6.89 7.35 -4.66
C VAL A 95 -6.04 7.74 -3.45
N PHE A 96 -6.16 8.99 -3.03
CA PHE A 96 -5.47 9.58 -1.90
C PHE A 96 -6.49 10.31 -1.04
N VAL A 97 -6.31 10.26 0.27
CA VAL A 97 -7.04 11.11 1.21
C VAL A 97 -6.02 12.08 1.81
N THR A 98 -6.27 13.37 1.66
CA THR A 98 -5.37 14.41 2.21
C THR A 98 -5.60 14.57 3.70
N ALA A 99 -4.63 15.15 4.40
CA ALA A 99 -4.79 15.48 5.82
C ALA A 99 -5.88 16.56 6.08
N ALA A 100 -6.29 17.28 5.04
CA ALA A 100 -7.40 18.24 5.10
C ALA A 100 -8.78 17.56 4.95
N GLY A 101 -8.81 16.28 4.60
CA GLY A 101 -10.04 15.50 4.39
C GLY A 101 -10.49 15.42 2.94
N ASP A 102 -9.74 16.01 2.00
CA ASP A 102 -10.06 15.92 0.57
C ASP A 102 -9.73 14.53 0.02
N VAL A 103 -10.50 14.10 -0.97
CA VAL A 103 -10.23 12.88 -1.73
C VAL A 103 -9.66 13.28 -3.07
N VAL A 104 -8.48 12.78 -3.43
CA VAL A 104 -7.82 13.04 -4.71
C VAL A 104 -7.67 11.72 -5.44
N CYS A 105 -8.07 11.66 -6.72
CA CYS A 105 -7.83 10.49 -7.54
C CYS A 105 -7.14 10.81 -8.87
N SER A 106 -6.31 9.88 -9.32
CA SER A 106 -5.81 9.85 -10.69
C SER A 106 -6.72 8.93 -11.50
N ALA A 107 -7.37 9.48 -12.53
CA ALA A 107 -8.25 8.75 -13.42
C ALA A 107 -7.86 8.92 -14.88
N ARG A 108 -8.30 8.00 -15.74
CA ARG A 108 -8.06 8.02 -17.19
C ARG A 108 -9.37 8.02 -17.96
N LEU A 109 -9.72 9.18 -18.50
CA LEU A 109 -10.94 9.39 -19.27
C LEU A 109 -10.83 10.66 -20.12
N PRO A 110 -11.67 10.86 -21.14
CA PRO A 110 -11.76 12.15 -21.82
C PRO A 110 -12.16 13.25 -20.82
N VAL A 111 -11.47 14.40 -20.84
CA VAL A 111 -11.76 15.53 -19.94
C VAL A 111 -13.22 15.98 -20.01
N ALA A 112 -13.82 15.88 -21.19
CA ALA A 112 -15.24 16.22 -21.41
C ALA A 112 -16.22 15.30 -20.65
N ASP A 113 -15.80 14.09 -20.30
CA ASP A 113 -16.65 13.09 -19.65
C ASP A 113 -16.50 13.12 -18.12
N VAL A 114 -15.54 13.88 -17.57
CA VAL A 114 -15.24 13.89 -16.13
C VAL A 114 -16.44 14.34 -15.31
N SER A 115 -17.16 15.38 -15.72
CA SER A 115 -18.33 15.84 -14.97
C SER A 115 -19.48 14.82 -14.93
N ALA A 116 -19.66 14.05 -16.01
CA ALA A 116 -20.66 12.98 -16.04
C ALA A 116 -20.21 11.82 -15.14
N TRP A 117 -18.95 11.42 -15.25
CA TRP A 117 -18.35 10.40 -14.39
C TRP A 117 -18.45 10.75 -12.90
N VAL A 118 -18.11 11.98 -12.50
CA VAL A 118 -18.24 12.43 -11.10
C VAL A 118 -19.68 12.31 -10.59
N ALA A 119 -20.66 12.71 -11.42
CA ALA A 119 -22.07 12.65 -11.05
C ALA A 119 -22.60 11.21 -10.90
N ASP A 120 -22.01 10.26 -11.62
CA ASP A 120 -22.35 8.84 -11.56
C ASP A 120 -21.63 8.12 -10.41
N ALA A 121 -20.35 8.42 -10.21
CA ALA A 121 -19.50 7.74 -9.23
C ALA A 121 -19.75 8.23 -7.80
N VAL A 122 -19.95 9.53 -7.60
CA VAL A 122 -19.96 10.13 -6.25
C VAL A 122 -21.31 10.77 -5.93
N ALA A 123 -21.80 10.56 -4.71
CA ALA A 123 -22.97 11.24 -4.21
C ALA A 123 -22.69 12.75 -4.09
N LEU A 124 -23.39 13.57 -4.90
CA LEU A 124 -23.15 15.02 -4.98
C LEU A 124 -23.44 15.77 -3.67
N ASP A 125 -24.12 15.16 -2.70
CA ASP A 125 -24.33 15.72 -1.36
C ASP A 125 -23.22 15.33 -0.37
N ALA A 126 -22.26 14.49 -0.76
CA ALA A 126 -21.06 14.18 0.00
C ALA A 126 -19.89 15.14 -0.29
N VAL A 127 -19.97 15.92 -1.37
CA VAL A 127 -18.89 16.80 -1.87
C VAL A 127 -19.41 18.22 -2.01
N ASP A 128 -18.62 19.21 -1.61
CA ASP A 128 -18.97 20.64 -1.77
C ASP A 128 -18.56 21.18 -3.14
N ASP A 129 -17.41 20.75 -3.66
CA ASP A 129 -16.91 21.07 -5.01
C ASP A 129 -15.89 20.03 -5.49
N TYR A 130 -15.55 20.04 -6.79
CA TYR A 130 -14.43 19.27 -7.31
C TYR A 130 -13.63 20.04 -8.37
N ASP A 131 -12.32 19.85 -8.33
CA ASP A 131 -11.39 20.41 -9.31
C ASP A 131 -10.83 19.31 -10.23
N VAL A 132 -10.69 19.64 -11.51
CA VAL A 132 -10.16 18.71 -12.53
C VAL A 132 -8.90 19.30 -13.16
N THR A 133 -7.79 18.58 -13.00
CA THR A 133 -6.50 18.95 -13.60
C THR A 133 -6.07 17.90 -14.62
N ALA A 134 -5.93 18.30 -15.88
CA ALA A 134 -5.34 17.44 -16.90
C ALA A 134 -3.83 17.27 -16.65
N VAL A 135 -3.38 16.02 -16.59
CA VAL A 135 -1.97 15.68 -16.37
C VAL A 135 -1.24 15.65 -17.71
N ALA A 136 -0.25 16.53 -17.88
CA ALA A 136 0.55 16.60 -19.09
C ALA A 136 1.53 15.42 -19.22
N SER A 137 2.10 14.98 -18.10
CA SER A 137 3.02 13.84 -18.02
C SER A 137 3.10 13.32 -16.59
N SER A 138 3.31 12.01 -16.44
CA SER A 138 3.61 11.35 -15.17
C SER A 138 4.83 10.46 -15.33
N SER A 139 5.59 10.29 -14.25
CA SER A 139 6.74 9.38 -14.21
C SER A 139 6.75 8.68 -12.87
N TRP A 140 6.78 7.35 -12.89
CA TRP A 140 6.90 6.54 -11.69
C TRP A 140 8.37 6.17 -11.46
N GLN A 141 8.82 6.30 -10.22
CA GLN A 141 10.14 5.83 -9.78
C GLN A 141 9.94 4.98 -8.52
N PRO A 142 10.14 3.65 -8.60
CA PRO A 142 9.98 2.77 -7.44
C PRO A 142 11.21 2.91 -6.53
N THR A 143 11.24 3.97 -5.73
CA THR A 143 12.30 4.17 -4.71
C THR A 143 11.90 3.47 -3.41
N VAL A 144 12.78 2.62 -2.89
CA VAL A 144 12.59 1.97 -1.57
C VAL A 144 12.87 2.93 -0.41
N GLY A 145 13.62 4.01 -0.65
CA GLY A 145 13.94 5.04 0.36
C GLY A 145 14.86 4.53 1.48
N GLY A 146 15.34 5.44 2.34
CA GLY A 146 16.07 5.10 3.56
C GLY A 146 15.10 4.84 4.72
N VAL A 147 14.23 3.85 4.58
CA VAL A 147 13.13 3.62 5.50
C VAL A 147 13.45 2.41 6.37
N ASP A 148 13.75 2.66 7.65
CA ASP A 148 13.63 1.63 8.68
C ASP A 148 12.18 1.14 8.69
N LEU A 149 11.96 -0.18 8.77
CA LEU A 149 10.61 -0.74 8.78
C LEU A 149 9.87 -0.23 10.03
N ALA A 150 8.99 0.76 9.86
CA ALA A 150 8.09 1.19 10.92
C ALA A 150 6.90 0.23 11.01
N LEU A 151 7.16 -1.05 11.28
CA LEU A 151 6.11 -1.99 11.67
C LEU A 151 5.48 -1.47 12.96
N ALA A 152 4.18 -1.18 12.97
CA ALA A 152 3.48 -0.84 14.20
C ALA A 152 3.11 -2.12 14.95
N CYS A 153 3.28 -2.13 16.26
CA CYS A 153 2.85 -3.23 17.11
C CYS A 153 1.32 -3.32 17.06
N ASP A 154 0.78 -4.50 16.72
CA ASP A 154 -0.66 -4.77 16.66
C ASP A 154 -1.39 -4.54 17.99
N GLU A 155 -0.64 -4.45 19.10
CA GLU A 155 -1.23 -4.23 20.42
C GLU A 155 -1.05 -2.81 20.98
N CYS A 156 0.13 -2.20 20.83
CA CYS A 156 0.39 -0.88 21.42
C CYS A 156 0.69 0.23 20.41
N GLY A 157 0.77 -0.10 19.11
CA GLY A 157 1.08 0.85 18.04
C GLY A 157 2.54 1.33 17.97
N ASN A 158 3.40 0.95 18.92
CA ASN A 158 4.82 1.30 18.89
C ASN A 158 5.55 0.60 17.75
N THR A 159 6.64 1.21 17.27
CA THR A 159 7.51 0.59 16.28
C THR A 159 8.11 -0.72 16.78
N VAL A 160 7.97 -1.78 15.98
CA VAL A 160 8.51 -3.10 16.22
C VAL A 160 9.92 -3.14 15.65
N THR A 161 10.91 -3.23 16.54
CA THR A 161 12.33 -3.23 16.20
C THR A 161 12.89 -4.64 16.00
N SER A 162 14.21 -4.75 15.93
CA SER A 162 14.94 -5.99 15.78
C SER A 162 14.73 -7.06 16.88
N GLU A 163 14.11 -6.68 17.98
CA GLU A 163 13.85 -7.56 19.13
C GLU A 163 12.36 -7.91 19.27
N GLY A 164 11.53 -7.48 18.32
CA GLY A 164 10.09 -7.73 18.31
C GLY A 164 9.70 -9.18 18.07
N GLU A 165 8.51 -9.54 18.54
CA GLU A 165 7.90 -10.85 18.38
C GLU A 165 6.87 -10.87 17.24
N THR A 166 6.60 -12.07 16.71
CA THR A 166 5.55 -12.31 15.72
C THR A 166 4.72 -13.52 16.12
N ALA A 167 3.41 -13.47 15.87
CA ALA A 167 2.50 -14.60 16.03
C ALA A 167 1.59 -14.74 14.81
N THR A 168 1.17 -15.95 14.49
CA THR A 168 0.13 -16.20 13.48
C THR A 168 -1.15 -16.61 14.20
N ILE A 169 -2.23 -15.86 13.96
CA ILE A 169 -3.54 -16.06 14.59
C ILE A 169 -4.56 -16.03 13.45
N ASP A 170 -5.41 -17.06 13.33
CA ASP A 170 -6.36 -17.24 12.23
C ASP A 170 -5.81 -17.11 10.80
N GLY A 171 -4.52 -17.39 10.63
CA GLY A 171 -3.83 -17.30 9.34
C GLY A 171 -3.24 -15.92 9.04
N ASP A 172 -3.55 -14.91 9.86
CA ASP A 172 -2.95 -13.58 9.78
C ASP A 172 -1.71 -13.47 10.68
N ARG A 173 -0.68 -12.80 10.20
CA ARG A 173 0.59 -12.62 10.91
C ARG A 173 0.61 -11.27 11.63
N HIS A 174 0.67 -11.31 12.95
CA HIS A 174 0.74 -10.14 13.83
C HIS A 174 2.17 -9.89 14.33
N HIS A 175 2.49 -8.61 14.56
CA HIS A 175 3.79 -8.08 14.93
C HIS A 175 3.72 -7.34 16.29
N PHE A 176 4.66 -7.62 17.19
CA PHE A 176 4.65 -7.11 18.55
C PHE A 176 6.01 -6.55 18.96
N CYS A 177 6.03 -5.39 19.63
CA CYS A 177 7.29 -4.79 20.07
C CYS A 177 7.99 -5.59 21.19
N CYS A 178 7.27 -6.47 21.89
CA CYS A 178 7.81 -7.34 22.93
C CYS A 178 6.85 -8.52 23.23
N GLY A 179 7.32 -9.52 23.97
CA GLY A 179 6.52 -10.68 24.37
C GLY A 179 5.28 -10.37 25.20
N SER A 180 5.32 -9.30 26.02
CA SER A 180 4.14 -8.88 26.77
C SER A 180 3.00 -8.41 25.86
N CYS A 181 3.32 -7.66 24.79
CA CYS A 181 2.30 -7.22 23.82
C CYS A 181 1.73 -8.41 23.05
N ARG A 182 2.58 -9.37 22.68
CA ARG A 182 2.13 -10.61 22.04
C ARG A 182 1.17 -11.39 22.94
N SER A 183 1.54 -11.64 24.18
CA SER A 183 0.69 -12.39 25.12
C SER A 183 -0.64 -11.69 25.35
N GLN A 184 -0.64 -10.37 25.58
CA GLN A 184 -1.88 -9.61 25.79
C GLN A 184 -2.82 -9.68 24.57
N PHE A 185 -2.27 -9.58 23.37
CA PHE A 185 -3.06 -9.66 22.14
C PHE A 185 -3.67 -11.05 21.94
N VAL A 186 -2.87 -12.10 22.12
CA VAL A 186 -3.33 -13.50 22.03
C VAL A 186 -4.41 -13.78 23.06
N ASP A 187 -4.18 -13.42 24.32
CA ASP A 187 -5.15 -13.61 25.41
C ASP A 187 -6.46 -12.84 25.15
N ARG A 188 -6.40 -11.69 24.46
CA ARG A 188 -7.59 -10.96 24.05
C ARG A 188 -8.31 -11.66 22.91
N TYR A 189 -7.58 -12.12 21.90
CA TYR A 189 -8.14 -12.80 20.73
C TYR A 189 -8.84 -14.10 21.14
N GLU A 190 -8.17 -14.94 21.95
CA GLU A 190 -8.74 -16.21 22.45
C GLU A 190 -10.02 -16.00 23.28
N ARG A 191 -10.12 -14.89 24.02
CA ARG A 191 -11.36 -14.56 24.75
C ARG A 191 -12.50 -14.17 23.82
N LEU A 192 -12.20 -13.44 22.75
CA LEU A 192 -13.21 -13.03 21.77
C LEU A 192 -13.72 -14.22 20.97
N ASP A 193 -12.84 -15.17 20.62
CA ASP A 193 -13.22 -16.43 19.95
C ASP A 193 -14.03 -17.36 20.86
N ALA A 194 -13.73 -17.40 22.16
CA ALA A 194 -14.47 -18.24 23.12
C ALA A 194 -15.90 -17.74 23.37
N ASP A 195 -16.17 -16.45 23.11
CA ASP A 195 -17.47 -15.81 23.28
C ASP A 195 -18.31 -15.76 21.97
N ALA A 196 -17.80 -16.32 20.86
CA ALA A 196 -18.43 -16.35 19.52
C ALA A 196 -19.09 -17.71 19.18
#